data_AF-A0A8X7Y7G5-F1
#
_entry.id   AF-A0A8X7Y7G5-F1
#
_cell.length_a   1.000
_cell.length_b   1.000
_cell.length_c   1.000
_cell.angle_alpha   90.00
_cell.angle_beta   90.00
_cell.angle_gamma   90.00
#
_symmetry.space_group_name_H-M   'P 1'
#
loop_
_entity.id
_entity.type
_entity.pdbx_description
1 polymer ?
#
loop_
_entity_poly.entity_id
_entity_poly.type
_entity_poly.pdbx_seq_one_letter_code
_entity_poly.pdbx_strand_id
1 'polypeptide(L)'
;MCTLIEFLAEQFHTVLTGDVALPGEKMEEGDADDSATALREAMEEIGLDPHLVQVVANLEPFISQVYIYIYIVMFNFLLEIYMTQTI
;
A
#
# COMPACT_ATOMS: atom_id res chain seq x y z
N MET A 1 -4.47 -0.72 -8.65
CA MET A 1 -3.92 -1.66 -7.65
C MET A 1 -2.44 -1.37 -7.55
N CYS A 2 -2.03 -0.69 -6.47
CA CYS A 2 -0.68 -0.26 -6.14
C CYS A 2 -0.12 -1.13 -5.03
N THR A 3 0.91 -1.94 -5.28
CA THR A 3 1.43 -2.90 -4.27
C THR A 3 2.63 -2.36 -3.46
N LEU A 4 2.76 -2.73 -2.18
CA LEU A 4 3.91 -2.39 -1.30
C LEU A 4 4.75 -3.62 -0.96
N ILE A 5 6.05 -3.60 -1.20
CA ILE A 5 6.96 -4.67 -0.77
C ILE A 5 7.55 -4.30 0.59
N GLU A 6 7.43 -5.23 1.54
CA GLU A 6 8.02 -5.31 2.90
C GLU A 6 7.34 -4.45 4.00
N PHE A 7 6.38 -5.05 4.74
CA PHE A 7 6.48 -5.26 6.21
C PHE A 7 5.25 -5.94 6.88
N LEU A 8 4.10 -6.16 6.23
CA LEU A 8 2.89 -6.54 6.98
C LEU A 8 2.24 -7.87 6.60
N ALA A 9 3.01 -8.97 6.55
CA ALA A 9 2.43 -10.32 6.41
C ALA A 9 1.33 -10.66 7.45
N GLU A 10 1.23 -9.91 8.55
CA GLU A 10 0.21 -10.09 9.59
C GLU A 10 -1.00 -9.13 9.52
N GLN A 11 -1.03 -8.14 8.61
CA GLN A 11 -2.15 -7.18 8.50
C GLN A 11 -2.87 -7.23 7.15
N PHE A 12 -2.44 -8.12 6.25
CA PHE A 12 -3.06 -8.26 4.95
C PHE A 12 -4.35 -9.07 5.01
N HIS A 13 -5.46 -8.45 4.60
CA HIS A 13 -6.74 -9.12 4.46
C HIS A 13 -6.68 -10.06 3.24
N THR A 14 -7.08 -11.30 3.50
CA THR A 14 -7.00 -12.42 2.55
C THR A 14 -7.94 -12.22 1.36
N VAL A 15 -7.41 -12.12 0.13
CA VAL A 15 -8.21 -12.22 -1.11
C VAL A 15 -8.75 -13.64 -1.30
N LEU A 16 -8.02 -14.63 -0.76
CA LEU A 16 -8.40 -16.04 -0.57
C LEU A 16 -7.81 -16.51 0.77
N THR A 17 -8.53 -17.34 1.53
CA THR A 17 -8.11 -17.79 2.88
C THR A 17 -6.73 -18.45 2.83
N GLY A 18 -5.69 -17.73 3.29
CA GLY A 18 -4.29 -18.20 3.33
C GLY A 18 -3.31 -17.46 2.41
N ASP A 19 -3.80 -16.62 1.50
CA ASP A 19 -2.94 -15.81 0.61
C ASP A 19 -2.70 -14.42 1.20
N VAL A 20 -1.43 -13.98 1.17
CA VAL A 20 -1.01 -12.62 1.52
C VAL A 20 -1.17 -11.73 0.28
N ALA A 21 -2.05 -10.73 0.35
CA ALA A 21 -2.26 -9.76 -0.70
C ALA A 21 -1.92 -8.36 -0.21
N LEU A 22 -1.37 -7.52 -1.09
CA LEU A 22 -0.99 -6.15 -0.75
C LEU A 22 -2.24 -5.25 -0.81
N PRO A 23 -2.29 -4.14 -0.05
CA PRO A 23 -3.46 -3.27 -0.01
C PRO A 23 -3.61 -2.62 -1.38
N GLY A 24 -4.84 -2.36 -1.78
CA GLY A 24 -5.06 -1.48 -2.92
C GLY A 24 -6.19 -1.89 -3.84
N GLU A 25 -7.01 -0.90 -4.15
CA GLU A 25 -8.00 -0.96 -5.19
C GLU A 25 -7.63 -0.09 -6.42
N LYS A 26 -8.66 0.47 -7.05
CA LYS A 26 -8.59 1.33 -8.23
C LYS A 26 -8.42 2.78 -7.76
N MET A 27 -7.67 3.55 -8.54
CA MET A 27 -7.58 5.01 -8.35
C MET A 27 -8.96 5.68 -8.40
N GLU A 28 -9.22 6.54 -7.44
CA GLU A 28 -10.45 7.35 -7.32
C GLU A 28 -10.27 8.75 -7.91
N GLU A 29 -11.37 9.46 -8.16
CA GLU A 29 -11.33 10.84 -8.72
C GLU A 29 -10.61 11.85 -7.80
N GLY A 30 -10.50 11.54 -6.50
CA GLY A 30 -9.78 12.36 -5.52
C GLY A 30 -8.28 12.08 -5.44
N ASP A 31 -7.80 10.99 -6.05
CA ASP A 31 -6.40 10.59 -5.97
C ASP A 31 -5.56 11.42 -6.95
N ALA A 32 -4.57 12.14 -6.42
CA ALA A 32 -3.70 12.99 -7.24
C ALA A 32 -2.76 12.16 -8.14
N ASP A 33 -2.33 10.99 -7.66
CA ASP A 33 -1.46 10.05 -8.35
C ASP A 33 -1.57 8.62 -7.77
N ASP A 34 -0.78 7.69 -8.31
CA ASP A 34 -0.71 6.30 -7.85
C ASP A 34 -0.26 6.17 -6.40
N SER A 35 0.55 7.12 -5.89
CA SER A 35 1.03 7.12 -4.50
C SER A 35 -0.06 7.56 -3.53
N ALA A 36 -0.84 8.57 -3.91
CA ALA A 36 -2.02 9.02 -3.17
C ALA A 36 -3.05 7.88 -3.07
N THR A 37 -3.29 7.18 -4.18
CA THR A 37 -4.13 5.97 -4.20
C THR A 37 -3.61 4.93 -3.20
N ALA A 38 -2.33 4.57 -3.27
CA ALA A 38 -1.72 3.56 -2.41
C ALA A 38 -1.77 3.95 -0.91
N LEU A 39 -1.56 5.23 -0.59
CA LEU A 39 -1.63 5.74 0.77
C LEU A 39 -3.06 5.70 1.32
N ARG A 40 -4.05 6.11 0.53
CA ARG A 40 -5.47 6.07 0.91
C ARG A 40 -5.91 4.63 1.21
N GLU A 41 -5.60 3.70 0.33
CA GLU A 41 -5.96 2.29 0.47
C GLU A 41 -5.29 1.64 1.70
N ALA A 42 -4.01 1.91 1.92
CA ALA A 42 -3.33 1.45 3.14
C ALA A 42 -3.92 2.09 4.41
N MET A 43 -4.37 3.34 4.36
CA MET A 43 -5.09 3.97 5.47
C MET A 43 -6.43 3.28 5.74
N GLU A 44 -7.20 2.95 4.69
CA GLU A 44 -8.53 2.34 4.81
C GLU A 44 -8.48 0.87 5.24
N GLU A 45 -7.55 0.08 4.70
CA GLU A 45 -7.47 -1.37 4.96
C GLU A 45 -6.75 -1.71 6.27
N ILE A 46 -5.65 -1.01 6.59
CA ILE A 46 -4.77 -1.35 7.72
C ILE A 46 -4.55 -0.17 8.69
N GLY A 47 -5.18 0.98 8.48
CA GLY A 47 -5.05 2.13 9.37
C GLY A 47 -3.69 2.83 9.27
N LEU A 48 -2.99 2.72 8.15
CA LEU A 48 -1.70 3.37 7.96
C LEU A 48 -1.83 4.90 7.98
N ASP A 49 -1.14 5.56 8.90
CA ASP A 49 -1.03 7.03 8.90
C ASP A 49 -0.01 7.47 7.82
N PRO A 50 -0.42 8.29 6.82
CA PRO A 50 0.47 8.81 5.79
C PRO A 50 1.72 9.53 6.30
N HIS A 51 1.70 10.06 7.53
CA HIS A 51 2.85 10.75 8.12
C HIS A 51 3.93 9.80 8.66
N LEU A 52 3.61 8.51 8.83
CA LEU A 52 4.54 7.49 9.33
C LEU A 52 5.35 6.83 8.21
N VAL A 53 5.04 7.17 6.96
CA VAL A 53 5.61 6.54 5.78
C VAL A 53 6.10 7.55 4.77
N GLN A 54 7.09 7.14 3.99
CA GLN A 54 7.63 7.91 2.88
C GLN A 54 7.66 7.06 1.63
N VAL A 55 7.15 7.59 0.51
CA VAL A 55 7.33 6.96 -0.82
C VAL A 55 8.82 6.90 -1.17
N VAL A 56 9.32 5.69 -1.42
CA VAL A 56 10.72 5.46 -1.80
C VAL A 56 10.91 5.08 -3.25
N ALA A 57 9.92 4.45 -3.87
CA ALA A 57 9.97 4.09 -5.29
C ALA A 57 8.59 3.80 -5.86
N ASN A 58 8.41 4.09 -7.14
CA ASN A 58 7.34 3.53 -7.95
C ASN A 58 8.00 2.49 -8.86
N LEU A 59 7.60 1.21 -8.77
CA LEU A 59 8.15 0.20 -9.67
C LEU A 59 7.52 0.31 -11.06
N GLU A 60 8.18 -0.27 -12.04
CA GLU A 60 7.66 -0.31 -13.41
C GLU A 60 6.32 -1.06 -13.43
N PRO A 61 5.23 -0.44 -13.92
CA PRO A 61 3.92 -1.05 -13.93
C PRO A 61 3.90 -2.26 -14.86
N PHE A 62 3.10 -3.26 -14.50
CA PHE A 62 2.94 -4.47 -15.30
C PHE A 62 1.47 -4.76 -15.60
N ILE A 63 1.24 -5.52 -16.66
CA ILE A 63 -0.11 -5.89 -17.09
C ILE A 63 -0.47 -7.23 -16.46
N SER A 64 -1.62 -7.29 -15.78
CA SER A 64 -2.15 -8.51 -15.20
C SER A 64 -2.68 -9.47 -16.28
N GLN A 65 -2.96 -10.72 -15.90
CA GLN A 65 -3.54 -11.72 -16.80
C GLN A 65 -4.94 -11.35 -17.32
N VAL A 66 -5.61 -10.39 -16.70
CA VAL A 66 -6.90 -9.83 -17.12
C VAL A 66 -6.76 -8.49 -17.85
N TYR A 67 -5.55 -8.15 -18.32
CA TYR A 67 -5.24 -6.97 -19.12
C TYR A 67 -5.50 -5.63 -18.41
N ILE A 68 -5.17 -5.56 -17.12
CA ILE A 68 -5.25 -4.34 -16.31
C ILE A 68 -3.82 -3.93 -15.90
N TYR A 69 -3.52 -2.63 -15.95
CA TYR A 69 -2.26 -2.09 -15.44
C TYR A 69 -2.25 -2.10 -13.91
N ILE A 70 -1.20 -2.70 -13.35
CA ILE A 70 -0.91 -2.72 -11.92
C ILE A 70 0.29 -1.82 -11.71
N TYR A 71 0.10 -0.81 -10.86
CA TYR A 71 1.14 0.06 -10.39
C TYR A 71 1.69 -0.52 -9.09
N ILE A 72 2.90 -0.16 -8.68
CA ILE A 72 3.47 -0.64 -7.41
C ILE A 72 4.16 0.56 -6.79
N VAL A 73 3.82 0.86 -5.53
CA VAL A 73 4.40 1.98 -4.80
C VAL A 73 5.03 1.42 -3.55
N MET A 74 6.32 1.65 -3.35
CA MET A 74 7.02 1.23 -2.15
C MET A 74 7.07 2.39 -1.15
N PHE A 75 6.74 2.11 0.09
CA PHE A 75 6.92 3.02 1.21
C PHE A 75 8.04 2.53 2.12
N ASN A 76 8.70 3.48 2.77
CA ASN A 76 9.58 3.24 3.91
C ASN A 76 8.91 3.77 5.17
N PHE A 77 8.97 3.00 6.26
CA PHE A 77 8.44 3.42 7.56
C PHE A 77 9.46 4.28 8.29
N LEU A 78 9.01 5.43 8.78
CA LEU A 78 9.78 6.30 9.67
C LEU A 78 9.73 5.70 11.08
N LEU A 79 10.62 4.73 11.36
CA LEU A 79 10.70 3.97 12.62
C LEU A 79 10.78 4.84 13.89
N GLU A 80 11.20 6.10 13.77
CA GLU A 80 11.30 7.03 14.90
C GLU A 80 9.95 7.36 15.54
N ILE A 81 8.82 7.16 14.84
CA ILE A 81 7.49 7.58 15.30
C ILE A 81 6.65 6.40 15.83
N TYR A 82 6.89 5.17 15.34
CA TYR A 82 6.12 3.97 15.73
C TYR A 82 6.31 3.60 17.21
N MET A 83 7.50 3.84 17.80
CA MET A 83 7.76 3.56 19.21
C MET A 83 7.04 4.49 20.18
N THR A 84 6.59 5.67 19.73
CA THR A 84 5.87 6.64 20.57
C THR A 84 4.36 6.42 20.65
N GLN A 85 3.77 5.57 19.80
CA GLN A 85 2.32 5.32 19.78
C GLN A 85 1.90 4.08 20.59
N THR A 86 2.84 3.33 21.18
CA THR A 86 2.56 2.12 22.00
C THR A 86 2.86 2.31 23.50
N ILE A 87 2.99 3.56 23.99
CA ILE A 87 3.18 3.87 25.42
C ILE A 87 1.93 4.49 26.02
#